data_AF-A0A561TGN7-F1
#
_entry.id   AF-A0A561TGN7-F1
#
_cell.length_a   1.000
_cell.length_b   1.000
_cell.length_c   1.000
_cell.angle_alpha   90.00
_cell.angle_beta   90.00
_cell.angle_gamma   90.00
#
_symmetry.space_group_name_H-M   'P 1'
#
loop_
_entity.id
_entity.type
_entity.pdbx_description
1 polymer ?
#
loop_
_entity_poly.entity_id
_entity_poly.type
_entity_poly.pdbx_seq_one_letter_code
_entity_poly.pdbx_strand_id
1 'polypeptide(L)'
;MGDSTVHAAFRLTFTDYQQDPNDSDVLRRAVTVQADRITFDDGHLNLWLDGTHVGEFSLDIIESVSPQGDGGRRRETWEEQRARFPRMGHPWSPEDDARLLALYQQGERDLSALGEQFGRKPGAIRSRLAKLGLESLA
;
A
#
# COMPACT_ATOMS: atom_id res chain seq x y z
N MET A 1 -10.23 -7.35 -19.05
CA MET A 1 -10.65 -6.95 -17.70
C MET A 1 -10.17 -8.06 -16.78
N GLY A 2 -8.89 -8.01 -16.39
CA GLY A 2 -8.29 -9.06 -15.56
C GLY A 2 -8.52 -8.70 -14.11
N ASP A 3 -9.38 -9.46 -13.44
CA ASP A 3 -9.48 -9.40 -11.99
C ASP A 3 -8.09 -9.74 -11.45
N SER A 4 -7.39 -8.73 -10.95
CA SER A 4 -6.19 -8.96 -10.16
C SER A 4 -6.69 -9.47 -8.83
N THR A 5 -6.94 -10.77 -8.74
CA THR A 5 -7.28 -11.43 -7.50
C THR A 5 -6.14 -11.14 -6.55
N VAL A 6 -6.37 -10.20 -5.62
CA VAL A 6 -5.42 -9.90 -4.57
C VAL A 6 -5.40 -11.14 -3.71
N HIS A 7 -4.43 -12.01 -3.94
CA HIS A 7 -4.23 -13.16 -3.08
C HIS A 7 -3.72 -12.61 -1.75
N ALA A 8 -4.64 -12.51 -0.78
CA ALA A 8 -4.26 -12.28 0.59
C ALA A 8 -3.37 -13.45 1.02
N ALA A 9 -2.24 -13.12 1.65
CA ALA A 9 -1.36 -14.09 2.25
C ALA A 9 -1.22 -13.77 3.73
N PHE A 10 -0.92 -14.77 4.54
CA PHE A 10 -0.57 -14.59 5.94
C PHE A 10 0.82 -15.13 6.18
N ARG A 11 1.66 -14.33 6.84
CA ARG A 11 2.95 -14.77 7.34
C ARG A 11 2.80 -15.15 8.80
N LEU A 12 3.06 -16.41 9.07
CA LEU A 12 3.14 -16.98 10.42
C LEU A 12 4.61 -16.99 10.82
N THR A 13 4.92 -16.45 11.99
CA THR A 13 6.23 -16.61 12.65
C THR A 13 6.05 -17.56 13.81
N PHE A 14 6.98 -18.48 13.98
CA PHE A 14 6.95 -19.50 15.02
C PHE A 14 7.90 -19.15 16.16
N THR A 15 7.55 -19.60 17.37
CA THR A 15 8.35 -19.44 18.58
C THR A 15 9.71 -20.16 18.48
N ASP A 16 9.78 -21.25 17.71
CA ASP A 16 11.00 -22.00 17.42
C ASP A 16 11.04 -22.45 15.93
N TYR A 17 12.12 -23.08 15.51
CA TYR A 17 12.29 -23.68 14.19
C TYR A 17 11.30 -24.84 13.99
N GLN A 18 10.43 -24.69 12.99
CA GLN A 18 9.46 -25.71 12.59
C GLN A 18 9.84 -26.31 11.24
N GLN A 19 9.51 -27.57 11.01
CA GLN A 19 9.76 -28.23 9.72
C GLN A 19 8.89 -27.60 8.63
N ASP A 20 9.47 -27.33 7.45
CA ASP A 20 8.71 -26.78 6.33
C ASP A 20 7.68 -27.80 5.84
N PRO A 21 6.41 -27.41 5.65
CA PRO A 21 5.39 -28.32 5.14
C PRO A 21 5.71 -28.92 3.76
N ASN A 22 6.54 -28.25 2.95
CA ASN A 22 6.90 -28.69 1.60
C ASN A 22 8.28 -29.35 1.51
N ASP A 23 9.12 -29.22 2.55
CA ASP A 23 10.47 -29.77 2.58
C ASP A 23 10.87 -30.16 4.00
N SER A 24 10.92 -31.46 4.25
CA SER A 24 11.24 -32.00 5.57
C SER A 24 12.67 -31.74 6.04
N ASP A 25 13.58 -31.45 5.12
CA ASP A 25 14.98 -31.19 5.45
C ASP A 25 15.23 -29.71 5.80
N VAL A 26 14.19 -28.87 5.68
CA VAL A 26 14.28 -27.43 5.90
C VAL A 26 13.51 -27.04 7.16
N LEU A 27 14.23 -26.48 8.13
CA LEU A 27 13.62 -25.85 9.31
C LEU A 27 13.45 -24.34 9.08
N ARG A 28 12.25 -23.82 9.32
CA ARG A 28 11.91 -22.40 9.19
C ARG A 28 11.27 -21.87 10.46
N ARG A 29 11.65 -20.64 10.82
CA ARG A 29 10.98 -19.87 11.87
C ARG A 29 9.77 -19.10 11.38
N ALA A 30 9.48 -19.12 10.07
CA ALA A 30 8.31 -18.48 9.52
C ALA A 30 7.89 -19.13 8.20
N VAL A 31 6.59 -19.12 7.94
CA VAL A 31 5.99 -19.57 6.69
C VAL A 31 5.00 -18.52 6.19
N THR A 32 4.90 -18.39 4.87
CA THR A 32 3.88 -17.57 4.22
C THR A 32 2.89 -18.50 3.53
N VAL A 33 1.61 -18.37 3.88
CA VAL A 33 0.52 -19.19 3.34
C VAL A 33 -0.47 -18.30 2.62
N GLN A 34 -0.90 -18.69 1.43
CA GLN A 34 -1.95 -18.00 0.67
C GLN A 34 -3.30 -18.33 1.30
N ALA A 35 -4.01 -17.34 1.84
CA ALA A 35 -5.31 -17.51 2.48
C ALA A 35 -6.03 -16.16 2.58
N ASP A 36 -7.35 -16.17 2.39
CA ASP A 36 -8.22 -15.00 2.54
C ASP A 36 -8.89 -14.92 3.91
N ARG A 37 -8.92 -16.02 4.67
CA ARG A 37 -9.59 -16.09 5.97
C ARG A 37 -8.80 -16.91 6.99
N ILE A 38 -8.83 -16.44 8.23
CA ILE A 38 -8.32 -17.16 9.41
C ILE A 38 -9.51 -17.50 10.32
N THR A 39 -9.54 -18.73 10.85
CA THR A 39 -10.42 -19.10 11.96
C THR A 39 -9.62 -19.71 13.11
N PHE A 40 -10.17 -19.67 14.31
CA PHE A 40 -9.55 -20.22 15.51
C PHE A 40 -10.48 -21.29 16.07
N ASP A 41 -9.98 -22.51 16.25
CA ASP A 41 -10.75 -23.61 16.81
C ASP A 41 -9.82 -24.58 17.56
N ASP A 42 -10.27 -25.11 18.70
CA ASP A 42 -9.54 -26.07 19.54
C ASP A 42 -8.04 -25.77 19.76
N GLY A 43 -7.66 -24.52 20.02
CA GLY A 43 -6.25 -24.13 20.20
C GLY A 43 -5.41 -24.10 18.91
N HIS A 44 -6.06 -24.19 17.75
CA HIS A 44 -5.45 -24.14 16.43
C HIS A 44 -5.89 -22.90 15.65
N LEU A 45 -4.95 -22.36 14.90
CA LEU A 45 -5.17 -21.39 13.84
C LEU A 45 -5.36 -22.14 12.52
N ASN A 46 -6.50 -21.89 11.88
CA ASN A 46 -6.87 -22.49 10.60
C ASN A 46 -6.90 -21.41 9.51
N LEU A 47 -6.28 -21.70 8.38
CA LEU A 47 -6.17 -20.83 7.21
C LEU A 47 -7.05 -21.37 6.08
N TRP A 48 -7.78 -20.47 5.42
CA TRP A 48 -8.70 -20.80 4.35
C TRP A 48 -8.45 -19.96 3.10
N LEU A 49 -8.54 -20.59 1.94
CA LEU A 49 -8.51 -19.95 0.63
C LEU A 49 -9.74 -20.37 -0.19
N ASP A 50 -10.58 -19.42 -0.54
CA ASP A 50 -11.85 -19.62 -1.28
C ASP A 50 -12.71 -20.74 -0.66
N GLY A 51 -12.80 -20.74 0.67
CA GLY A 51 -13.51 -21.76 1.45
C GLY A 51 -12.79 -23.11 1.59
N THR A 52 -11.65 -23.31 0.93
CA THR A 52 -10.80 -24.50 1.07
C THR A 52 -9.87 -24.35 2.27
N HIS A 53 -9.76 -25.38 3.11
CA HIS A 53 -8.80 -25.39 4.21
C HIS A 53 -7.38 -25.59 3.66
N VAL A 54 -6.46 -24.66 3.93
CA VAL A 54 -5.10 -24.63 3.35
C VAL A 54 -3.98 -24.70 4.38
N GLY A 55 -4.28 -24.62 5.67
CA GLY A 55 -3.27 -24.82 6.70
C GLY A 55 -3.82 -24.76 8.12
N GLU A 56 -3.24 -25.58 8.99
CA GLU A 56 -3.58 -25.67 10.40
C GLU A 56 -2.29 -25.58 11.22
N PHE A 57 -2.30 -24.74 12.25
CA PHE A 57 -1.13 -24.50 13.11
C PHE A 57 -1.58 -24.39 14.56
N SER A 58 -0.92 -25.09 15.48
CA SER A 58 -1.17 -24.91 16.91
C SER A 58 -0.84 -23.48 17.33
N LEU A 59 -1.69 -22.86 18.16
CA LEU A 59 -1.45 -21.51 18.66
C LEU A 59 -0.22 -21.44 19.58
N ASP A 60 0.17 -22.55 20.21
CA ASP A 60 1.31 -22.61 21.13
C ASP A 60 2.66 -22.44 20.42
N ILE A 61 2.71 -22.78 19.13
CA ILE A 61 3.93 -22.65 18.32
C ILE A 61 3.99 -21.32 17.56
N ILE A 62 2.91 -20.53 17.55
CA ILE A 62 2.84 -19.29 16.78
C ILE A 62 3.28 -18.10 17.66
N GLU A 63 4.37 -17.45 17.25
CA GLU A 63 4.84 -16.20 17.85
C GLU A 63 4.05 -14.99 17.32
N SER A 64 3.78 -14.95 16.01
CA SER A 64 3.02 -13.87 15.41
C SER A 64 2.34 -14.25 14.10
N VAL A 65 1.24 -13.58 13.80
CA VAL A 65 0.48 -13.71 12.55
C VAL A 65 0.34 -12.33 11.94
N SER A 66 0.83 -12.16 10.72
CA SER A 66 0.77 -10.88 10.01
C SER A 66 0.15 -11.08 8.64
N PRO A 67 -0.94 -10.36 8.29
CA PRO A 67 -1.41 -10.34 6.91
C PRO A 67 -0.32 -9.74 6.03
N GLN A 68 0.11 -10.52 5.04
CA GLN A 68 0.90 -10.05 3.92
C GLN A 68 -0.03 -9.82 2.75
N GLY A 69 -0.67 -8.66 2.80
CA GLY A 69 -1.23 -7.99 1.63
C GLY A 69 -0.48 -6.68 1.40
N ASP A 70 -0.52 -6.17 0.18
CA ASP A 70 -0.26 -4.75 -0.09
C ASP A 70 -1.27 -3.99 0.81
N GLY A 71 -0.80 -3.53 1.98
CA GLY A 71 -1.65 -3.09 3.08
C GLY A 71 -2.73 -2.17 2.55
N GLY A 72 -4.00 -2.54 2.80
CA GLY A 72 -5.20 -2.08 2.13
C GLY A 72 -5.41 -0.57 2.00
N ARG A 73 -4.55 0.12 1.26
CA ARG A 73 -4.93 1.27 0.46
C ARG A 73 -5.44 0.68 -0.83
N ARG A 74 -6.77 0.59 -0.97
CA ARG A 74 -7.39 0.45 -2.29
C ARG A 74 -6.64 1.41 -3.21
N ARG A 75 -5.92 0.88 -4.21
CA ARG A 75 -5.28 1.74 -5.21
C ARG A 75 -6.42 2.48 -5.88
N GLU A 76 -6.53 3.78 -5.61
CA GLU A 76 -7.56 4.62 -6.22
C GLU A 76 -7.47 4.41 -7.73
N THR A 77 -8.62 4.13 -8.35
CA THR A 77 -8.66 3.94 -9.80
C THR A 77 -8.27 5.26 -10.50
N TRP A 78 -7.89 5.18 -11.78
CA TRP A 78 -7.60 6.39 -12.56
C TRP A 78 -8.80 7.34 -12.64
N GLU A 79 -10.02 6.82 -12.58
CA GLU A 79 -11.26 7.60 -12.58
C GLU A 79 -11.45 8.36 -11.27
N GLU A 80 -11.27 7.68 -10.13
CA GLU A 80 -11.33 8.29 -8.80
C GLU A 80 -10.28 9.38 -8.64
N GLN A 81 -9.07 9.11 -9.13
CA GLN A 81 -7.98 10.06 -9.16
C GLN A 81 -8.29 11.28 -10.03
N ARG A 82 -8.94 11.10 -11.20
CA ARG A 82 -9.32 12.19 -12.10
C ARG A 82 -10.49 13.01 -11.55
N ALA A 83 -11.43 12.37 -10.84
CA ALA A 83 -12.51 13.07 -10.14
C ALA A 83 -11.95 14.01 -9.06
N ARG A 84 -10.92 13.57 -8.32
CA ARG A 84 -10.28 14.37 -7.28
C ARG A 84 -9.33 15.45 -7.83
N PHE A 85 -8.61 15.14 -8.90
CA PHE A 85 -7.61 16.04 -9.50
C PHE A 85 -7.91 16.23 -11.00
N PRO A 86 -8.84 17.13 -11.34
CA PRO A 86 -9.30 17.29 -12.72
C PRO A 86 -8.20 17.75 -13.68
N ARG A 87 -7.14 18.42 -13.17
CA ARG A 87 -5.99 18.86 -13.97
C ARG A 87 -4.82 17.87 -13.94
N MET A 88 -5.03 16.64 -13.47
CA MET A 88 -4.01 15.61 -13.50
C MET A 88 -3.56 15.31 -14.93
N GLY A 89 -2.25 15.37 -15.18
CA GLY A 89 -1.66 15.12 -16.50
C GLY A 89 -1.76 16.29 -17.48
N HIS A 90 -2.44 17.39 -17.13
CA HIS A 90 -2.45 18.59 -17.97
C HIS A 90 -1.11 19.34 -17.90
N PRO A 91 -0.67 19.99 -19.00
CA PRO A 91 0.50 20.85 -18.99
C PRO A 91 0.33 22.02 -18.00
N TRP A 92 1.44 22.54 -17.46
CA TRP A 92 1.43 23.78 -16.68
C TRP A 92 1.40 24.97 -17.63
N SER A 93 0.52 25.94 -17.39
CA SER A 93 0.52 27.19 -18.13
C SER A 93 1.42 28.23 -17.44
N PRO A 94 1.91 29.24 -18.16
CA PRO A 94 2.69 30.33 -17.55
C PRO A 94 1.92 31.06 -16.43
N GLU A 95 0.60 31.16 -16.54
CA GLU A 95 -0.26 31.76 -15.52
C GLU A 95 -0.35 30.88 -14.26
N ASP A 96 -0.42 29.55 -14.43
CA ASP A 96 -0.36 28.61 -13.30
C ASP A 96 0.99 28.73 -12.58
N ASP A 97 2.09 28.92 -13.31
CA ASP A 97 3.42 29.10 -12.71
C ASP A 97 3.53 30.41 -11.93
N ALA A 98 3.08 31.52 -12.52
CA ALA A 98 3.10 32.82 -11.87
C ALA A 98 2.26 32.80 -10.57
N ARG A 99 1.11 32.14 -10.61
CA ARG A 99 0.23 31.96 -9.45
C ARG A 99 0.87 31.07 -8.37
N LEU A 100 1.48 29.96 -8.77
CA LEU A 100 2.17 29.06 -7.84
C LEU A 100 3.34 29.76 -7.16
N LEU A 101 4.13 30.52 -7.93
CA LEU A 101 5.23 31.33 -7.43
C LEU A 101 4.74 32.37 -6.41
N ALA A 102 3.67 33.11 -6.73
CA ALA A 102 3.11 34.13 -5.84
C ALA A 102 2.64 33.54 -4.51
N LEU A 103 1.88 32.43 -4.55
CA LEU A 103 1.40 31.74 -3.34
C LEU A 103 2.58 31.23 -2.49
N TYR A 104 3.59 30.65 -3.13
CA TYR A 104 4.78 30.19 -2.43
C TYR A 104 5.59 31.36 -1.84
N GLN A 105 5.69 32.50 -2.52
CA GLN A 105 6.34 33.70 -1.97
C GLN A 105 5.56 34.33 -0.81
N GLN A 106 4.22 34.19 -0.81
CA GLN A 106 3.34 34.62 0.28
C GLN A 106 3.43 33.72 1.53
N GLY A 107 4.18 32.63 1.46
CA GLY A 107 4.44 31.74 2.59
C GLY A 107 3.63 30.44 2.58
N GLU A 108 2.84 30.18 1.54
CA GLU A 108 2.14 28.89 1.43
C GLU A 108 3.17 27.76 1.19
N ARG A 109 3.15 26.77 2.07
CA ARG A 109 4.08 25.62 2.08
C ARG A 109 3.34 24.29 2.10
N ASP A 110 2.02 24.29 2.29
CA ASP A 110 1.23 23.07 2.24
C ASP A 110 0.96 22.65 0.80
N LEU A 111 1.70 21.63 0.35
CA LEU A 111 1.56 21.05 -0.98
C LEU A 111 0.20 20.38 -1.22
N SER A 112 -0.49 19.96 -0.15
CA SER A 112 -1.85 19.41 -0.25
C SER A 112 -2.85 20.51 -0.56
N ALA A 113 -2.81 21.61 0.19
CA ALA A 113 -3.66 22.78 -0.04
C ALA A 113 -3.41 23.39 -1.43
N LEU A 114 -2.14 23.53 -1.83
CA LEU A 114 -1.79 23.95 -3.19
C LEU A 114 -2.29 22.94 -4.24
N GLY A 115 -2.22 21.65 -3.96
CA GLY A 115 -2.77 20.62 -4.84
C GLY A 115 -4.27 20.81 -5.11
N GLU A 116 -5.04 21.07 -4.06
CA GLU A 116 -6.48 21.32 -4.15
C GLU A 116 -6.81 22.59 -4.96
N GLN A 117 -6.10 23.69 -4.72
CA GLN A 117 -6.31 24.95 -5.45
C GLN A 117 -6.02 24.84 -6.96
N PHE A 118 -5.06 23.99 -7.33
CA PHE A 118 -4.68 23.77 -8.73
C PHE A 118 -5.38 22.54 -9.34
N GLY A 119 -6.14 21.78 -8.56
CA GLY A 119 -6.74 20.51 -8.98
C GLY A 119 -5.70 19.47 -9.43
N ARG A 120 -4.53 19.46 -8.78
CA ARG A 120 -3.37 18.60 -9.09
C ARG A 120 -2.89 17.86 -7.85
N LYS A 121 -2.20 16.73 -8.05
CA LYS A 121 -1.61 15.99 -6.92
C LYS A 121 -0.51 16.80 -6.21
N PRO A 122 -0.30 16.63 -4.90
CA PRO A 122 0.78 17.29 -4.17
C PRO A 122 2.18 17.02 -4.76
N GLY A 123 2.42 15.80 -5.24
CA GLY A 123 3.66 15.46 -5.93
C GLY A 123 3.88 16.24 -7.24
N ALA A 124 2.81 16.62 -7.94
CA ALA A 124 2.91 17.46 -9.14
C ALA A 124 3.26 18.91 -8.79
N ILE A 125 2.76 19.43 -7.65
CA ILE A 125 3.15 20.73 -7.11
C ILE A 125 4.64 20.73 -6.74
N ARG A 126 5.09 19.75 -5.95
CA ARG A 126 6.50 19.59 -5.56
C ARG A 126 7.44 19.59 -6.77
N SER A 127 7.14 18.73 -7.75
CA SER A 127 7.92 18.63 -8.98
C SER A 127 7.91 19.94 -9.77
N ARG A 128 6.84 20.74 -9.70
CA ARG A 128 6.80 22.04 -10.36
C ARG A 128 7.63 23.09 -9.62
N LEU A 129 7.52 23.15 -8.29
CA LEU A 129 8.35 24.03 -7.46
C LEU A 129 9.84 23.75 -7.66
N ALA A 130 10.22 22.47 -7.74
CA ALA A 130 11.60 22.09 -8.06
C ALA A 130 12.05 22.60 -9.44
N LYS A 131 11.20 22.49 -10.47
CA LYS A 131 11.48 23.05 -11.80
C LYS A 131 11.55 24.58 -11.82
N LEU A 132 10.87 25.25 -10.90
CA LEU A 132 10.93 26.70 -10.72
C LEU A 132 12.11 27.14 -9.81
N GLY A 133 12.91 26.18 -9.30
CA GLY A 133 14.06 26.46 -8.44
C GLY A 133 13.72 26.80 -6.99
N LEU A 134 12.51 26.51 -6.54
CA LEU A 134 12.00 26.88 -5.21
C LEU A 134 12.15 25.75 -4.17
N GLU A 135 12.35 24.51 -4.62
CA GLU A 135 12.60 23.34 -3.76
C GLU A 135 13.61 22.40 -4.42
N SER A 136 14.26 21.55 -3.62
CA SER A 136 15.04 20.42 -4.13
C SER A 136 14.19 19.16 -4.12
N LEU A 137 14.31 18.35 -5.17
CA LEU A 137 13.72 17.01 -5.21
C LEU A 137 14.68 16.07 -4.44
N ALA A 138 14.50 15.98 -3.12
CA ALA A 138 15.23 15.02 -2.28
C ALA A 138 14.59 13.63 -2.34
#